data_AF-A0A7X3I2R3-F1
#
_entry.id   AF-A0A7X3I2R3-F1
#
_cell.length_a   1.000
_cell.length_b   1.000
_cell.length_c   1.000
_cell.angle_alpha   90.00
_cell.angle_beta   90.00
_cell.angle_gamma   90.00
#
_symmetry.space_group_name_H-M   'P 1'
#
loop_
_entity.id
_entity.type
_entity.pdbx_description
1 polymer ?
#
loop_
_entity_poly.entity_id
_entity_poly.type
_entity_poly.pdbx_seq_one_letter_code
_entity_poly.pdbx_strand_id
1 'polypeptide(L)'
;GQNSLFEDFAVLLTDQDGQSDSDMLSVNIVDDVPDALNDTDSIAAGGFGPATGNVITDAAAGDAGDSDTGADTRGADGAQVSSVT
;
A
#
# COMPACT_ATOMS: atom_id res chain seq x y z
N GLY A 1 1.51 11.68 -0.59
CA GLY A 1 0.82 12.24 -1.78
C GLY A 1 1.89 12.27 -2.84
N GLN A 2 1.73 11.52 -3.94
CA GLN A 2 2.89 11.04 -4.72
C GLN A 2 3.90 12.13 -5.05
N ASN A 3 5.10 11.94 -4.54
CA ASN A 3 6.27 12.74 -4.89
C ASN A 3 7.46 11.82 -5.15
N SER A 4 8.47 12.38 -5.82
CA SER A 4 9.74 11.70 -5.98
C SER A 4 10.86 12.69 -5.68
N LEU A 5 11.85 12.21 -4.94
CA LEU A 5 13.04 12.95 -4.55
C LEU A 5 14.25 12.17 -5.04
N PHE A 6 15.10 12.83 -5.80
CA PHE A 6 16.30 12.24 -6.36
C PHE A 6 17.53 12.95 -5.80
N GLU A 7 18.56 12.17 -5.47
CA GLU A 7 19.83 12.67 -4.96
C GLU A 7 20.99 11.80 -5.47
N ASP A 8 22.11 12.46 -5.76
CA ASP A 8 23.36 11.81 -6.16
C ASP A 8 24.43 12.08 -5.11
N PHE A 9 24.86 11.03 -4.42
CA PHE A 9 25.95 11.11 -3.46
C PHE A 9 27.26 10.72 -4.12
N ALA A 10 28.18 11.69 -4.26
CA ALA A 10 29.56 11.37 -4.59
C ALA A 10 30.18 10.59 -3.44
N VAL A 11 30.58 9.34 -3.69
CA VAL A 11 31.22 8.45 -2.72
C VAL A 11 32.71 8.33 -3.05
N LEU A 12 33.54 8.34 -2.01
CA LEU A 12 34.96 8.06 -2.08
C LEU A 12 35.23 6.89 -1.13
N LEU A 13 35.78 5.82 -1.66
CA LEU A 13 36.15 4.63 -0.91
C LEU A 13 37.67 4.57 -0.82
N THR A 14 38.19 4.28 0.36
CA THR A 14 39.63 4.08 0.60
C THR A 14 39.83 2.74 1.29
N ASP A 15 40.74 1.90 0.78
CA ASP A 15 41.11 0.63 1.42
C ASP A 15 42.20 0.80 2.49
N GLN A 16 42.64 -0.33 3.07
CA GLN A 16 43.54 -0.31 4.23
C GLN A 16 44.98 0.08 3.88
N ASP A 17 45.39 -0.11 2.63
CA ASP A 17 46.68 0.28 2.09
C ASP A 17 46.66 1.65 1.39
N GLY A 18 45.52 2.35 1.44
CA GLY A 18 45.39 3.78 1.17
C GLY A 18 45.10 4.14 -0.28
N GLN A 19 44.71 3.16 -1.10
CA GLN A 19 44.20 3.41 -2.44
C GLN A 19 42.76 3.92 -2.35
N SER A 20 42.40 4.83 -3.24
CA SER A 20 41.04 5.37 -3.29
C SER A 20 40.43 5.26 -4.67
N ASP A 21 39.13 5.03 -4.68
CA ASP A 21 38.28 5.13 -5.88
C ASP A 21 36.99 5.88 -5.54
N SER A 22 36.39 6.51 -6.54
CA SER A 22 35.18 7.32 -6.37
C SER A 22 34.12 6.99 -7.39
N ASP A 23 32.87 7.01 -6.97
CA ASP A 23 31.72 6.83 -7.84
C ASP A 23 30.50 7.61 -7.31
N MET A 24 29.36 7.49 -7.98
CA MET A 24 28.09 8.03 -7.53
C MET A 24 27.19 6.95 -6.96
N LEU A 25 26.63 7.20 -5.78
CA LEU A 25 25.47 6.49 -5.26
C LEU A 25 24.21 7.31 -5.57
N SER A 26 23.48 6.90 -6.61
CA SER A 26 22.20 7.51 -6.98
C SER A 26 21.05 6.92 -6.16
N VAL A 27 20.26 7.79 -5.53
CA VAL A 27 19.10 7.40 -4.72
C VAL A 27 17.85 8.08 -5.24
N ASN A 28 16.81 7.29 -5.49
CA ASN A 28 15.48 7.78 -5.81
C ASN A 28 14.49 7.34 -4.72
N ILE A 29 13.90 8.30 -4.02
CA ILE A 29 12.84 8.08 -3.05
C ILE A 29 11.51 8.36 -3.73
N VAL A 30 10.69 7.32 -3.88
CA VAL A 30 9.35 7.40 -4.46
C VAL A 30 8.33 7.24 -3.34
N ASP A 31 7.54 8.28 -3.08
CA ASP A 31 6.40 8.23 -2.15
C ASP A 31 5.23 7.54 -2.84
N ASP A 32 4.74 6.45 -2.25
CA ASP A 32 3.49 5.84 -2.67
C ASP A 32 2.28 6.62 -2.11
N VAL A 33 1.07 6.23 -2.51
CA VAL A 33 -0.17 6.74 -1.90
C VAL A 33 -1.13 5.59 -1.71
N PRO A 34 -1.93 5.61 -0.62
CA PRO A 34 -3.04 4.69 -0.51
C PRO A 34 -4.08 5.01 -1.60
N ASP A 35 -4.65 3.96 -2.18
CA ASP A 35 -5.79 4.05 -3.10
C ASP A 35 -6.96 3.29 -2.50
N ALA A 36 -8.03 4.04 -2.20
CA ALA A 36 -9.25 3.50 -1.61
C ALA A 36 -10.28 3.26 -2.69
N LEU A 37 -10.76 2.02 -2.80
CA LEU A 37 -11.79 1.65 -3.75
C LEU A 37 -13.15 1.58 -3.07
N ASN A 38 -14.21 1.76 -3.85
CA ASN A 38 -15.55 1.68 -3.31
C ASN A 38 -15.88 0.21 -3.01
N ASP A 39 -16.18 -0.06 -1.75
CA ASP A 39 -16.73 -1.32 -1.24
C ASP A 39 -18.27 -1.25 -1.29
N THR A 40 -18.95 -2.37 -1.59
CA THR A 40 -20.41 -2.47 -1.55
C THR A 40 -20.86 -3.85 -1.10
N ASP A 41 -21.34 -3.91 0.14
CA ASP A 41 -22.01 -5.05 0.73
C ASP A 41 -23.54 -4.88 0.72
N SER A 42 -24.29 -5.96 0.42
CA SER A 42 -25.75 -5.94 0.47
C SER A 42 -26.40 -7.26 0.92
N ILE A 43 -27.47 -7.13 1.72
CA ILE A 43 -28.32 -8.26 2.14
C ILE A 43 -29.65 -8.21 1.39
N ALA A 44 -30.00 -9.31 0.73
CA ALA A 44 -31.25 -9.42 -0.03
C ALA A 44 -32.49 -9.18 0.85
N ALA A 45 -33.56 -8.64 0.27
CA ALA A 45 -34.81 -8.38 0.97
C ALA A 45 -35.37 -9.67 1.63
N GLY A 46 -35.59 -9.62 2.95
CA GLY A 46 -36.02 -10.77 3.75
C GLY A 46 -34.89 -11.70 4.22
N GLY A 47 -33.63 -11.38 3.89
CA GLY A 47 -32.45 -11.99 4.49
C GLY A 47 -32.15 -11.43 5.88
N PHE A 48 -31.53 -12.25 6.73
CA PHE A 48 -31.15 -11.87 8.09
C PHE A 48 -29.73 -12.35 8.37
N GLY A 49 -28.84 -11.43 8.72
CA GLY A 49 -27.43 -11.69 9.01
C GLY A 49 -26.58 -10.43 8.81
N PRO A 50 -25.37 -10.36 9.39
CA PRO A 50 -24.43 -9.28 9.11
C PRO A 50 -23.85 -9.46 7.70
N ALA A 51 -23.62 -8.35 7.00
CA ALA A 51 -22.59 -8.31 5.98
C ALA A 51 -21.24 -8.52 6.66
N THR A 52 -20.37 -9.30 6.06
CA THR A 52 -19.07 -9.67 6.64
C THR A 52 -17.98 -9.14 5.72
N GLY A 53 -16.82 -8.76 6.25
CA GLY A 53 -15.72 -8.27 5.42
C GLY A 53 -14.93 -7.18 6.10
N ASN A 54 -14.01 -6.59 5.34
CA ASN A 54 -13.36 -5.33 5.70
C ASN A 54 -12.98 -4.57 4.43
N VAL A 55 -13.03 -3.25 4.55
CA VAL A 55 -12.77 -2.31 3.44
C VAL A 55 -11.36 -2.39 2.86
N ILE A 56 -10.38 -3.00 3.56
CA ILE A 56 -9.02 -3.11 3.01
C ILE A 56 -8.91 -4.28 2.04
N THR A 57 -9.41 -5.46 2.42
CA THR A 57 -9.20 -6.65 1.59
C THR A 57 -10.33 -6.89 0.61
N ASP A 58 -11.55 -6.44 0.91
CA ASP A 58 -12.76 -6.72 0.13
C ASP A 58 -12.83 -8.20 -0.30
N ALA A 59 -12.73 -9.09 0.69
CA ALA A 59 -12.47 -10.52 0.47
C ALA A 59 -13.46 -11.43 1.21
N ALA A 60 -14.63 -10.91 1.54
CA ALA A 60 -15.68 -11.72 2.15
C ALA A 60 -16.36 -12.58 1.10
N ALA A 61 -16.88 -13.75 1.51
CA ALA A 61 -17.59 -14.58 0.56
C ALA A 61 -18.97 -13.95 0.25
N GLY A 62 -19.02 -13.15 -0.81
CA GLY A 62 -20.19 -12.77 -1.59
C GLY A 62 -21.49 -12.70 -0.82
N ASP A 63 -21.70 -11.59 -0.10
CA ASP A 63 -23.06 -11.16 0.14
C ASP A 63 -23.74 -10.77 -1.20
N ALA A 64 -25.03 -10.49 -1.20
CA ALA A 64 -25.75 -10.37 -2.45
C ALA A 64 -25.33 -9.09 -3.22
N GLY A 65 -24.46 -9.22 -4.22
CA GLY A 65 -24.06 -8.09 -5.10
C GLY A 65 -22.59 -7.70 -5.01
N ASP A 66 -21.83 -8.34 -4.13
CA ASP A 66 -20.39 -8.18 -4.01
C ASP A 66 -19.64 -8.75 -5.24
N SER A 67 -18.72 -7.96 -5.77
CA SER A 67 -17.69 -8.39 -6.68
C SER A 67 -16.37 -7.95 -6.07
N ASP A 68 -15.60 -8.88 -5.51
CA ASP A 68 -14.30 -8.73 -4.81
C ASP A 68 -13.27 -7.88 -5.59
N THR A 69 -13.55 -6.60 -5.80
CA THR A 69 -12.87 -5.69 -6.74
C THR A 69 -12.63 -4.32 -6.11
N GLY A 70 -13.14 -4.10 -4.90
CA GLY A 70 -12.97 -2.95 -4.04
C GLY A 70 -11.78 -3.07 -3.07
N ALA A 71 -10.87 -4.03 -3.26
CA ALA A 71 -9.70 -4.17 -2.39
C ALA A 71 -8.76 -2.95 -2.48
N ASP A 72 -8.49 -2.32 -1.33
CA ASP A 72 -7.64 -1.14 -1.23
C ASP A 72 -6.16 -1.46 -1.48
N THR A 73 -5.46 -0.55 -2.16
CA THR A 73 -3.99 -0.56 -2.18
C THR A 73 -3.47 0.22 -0.97
N ARG A 74 -2.87 -0.50 -0.02
CA ARG A 74 -2.23 0.12 1.15
C ARG A 74 -0.95 0.86 0.74
N GLY A 75 -0.75 2.04 1.33
CA GLY A 75 0.55 2.72 1.28
C GLY A 75 1.60 2.04 2.17
N ALA A 76 2.82 2.57 2.14
CA ALA A 76 3.96 2.04 2.89
C ALA A 76 3.79 2.06 4.43
N ASP A 77 2.83 2.83 4.95
CA ASP A 77 2.53 2.94 6.39
C ASP A 77 1.73 1.76 6.96
N GLY A 78 1.29 0.83 6.11
CA GLY A 78 0.69 -0.42 6.54
C GLY A 78 -0.68 -0.22 7.18
N ALA A 79 -1.54 0.57 6.54
CA ALA A 79 -2.92 0.83 6.96
C ALA A 79 -3.63 -0.43 7.49
N GLN A 80 -4.36 -0.27 8.60
CA GLN A 80 -5.12 -1.32 9.27
C GLN A 80 -6.51 -0.82 9.66
N VAL A 81 -7.53 -1.65 9.45
CA VAL A 81 -8.89 -1.39 9.94
C VAL A 81 -9.11 -2.24 11.18
N SER A 82 -9.32 -1.58 12.33
CA SER A 82 -9.52 -2.28 13.60
C SER A 82 -10.98 -2.66 13.87
N SER A 83 -11.94 -1.98 13.23
CA SER A 83 -13.38 -2.22 13.39
C SER A 83 -14.21 -1.44 12.37
N VAL A 84 -15.27 -2.04 11.85
CA VAL A 84 -16.43 -1.37 11.26
C VAL A 84 -17.56 -1.51 12.29
N THR A 85 -18.20 -0.41 12.68
CA THR A 85 -19.33 -0.42 13.65
C THR A 85 -20.65 -0.21 12.94
#